data_AF-A0A914MLT0-F1
#
_entry.id   AF-A0A914MLT0-F1
#
_cell.length_a   1.000
_cell.length_b   1.000
_cell.length_c   1.000
_cell.angle_alpha   90.00
_cell.angle_beta   90.00
_cell.angle_gamma   90.00
#
_symmetry.space_group_name_H-M   'P 1'
#
loop_
_entity.id
_entity.type
_entity.pdbx_description
1 polymer ?
#
loop_
_entity_poly.entity_id
_entity_poly.type
_entity_poly.pdbx_seq_one_letter_code
_entity_poly.pdbx_strand_id
1 'polypeptide(L)'
;MSHTFKICILLEENEEEFNAILKVTTTQKLERFRPGEIKAFDKVSSVIFEFCQAEADFYELALPHFLKDKELAKILPKLYALRRSPDKIQIEKGFVLIEDMSYKGISPNIYEGLNNEQIKSAILQLSKLHASSMLLPSEIIKKFNLQHYGDIRGLEEDILNRVLNIGSSYFLCHQKILFAFLKKHNKLKTDLHIKYGIPPVLCHGDFWANNLFFSNKNEKLSAILDWQTPHANTGLNDILRLIFTGVNSKLRKEKFWEWIVSKVEVLSNK
;
A
#
# COMPACT_ATOMS: atom_id res chain seq x y z
N MET A 1 4.84 -7.61 5.74
CA MET A 1 6.19 -7.97 6.21
C MET A 1 6.38 -7.49 7.65
N SER A 2 5.51 -7.97 8.55
CA SER A 2 5.51 -7.59 9.98
C SER A 2 4.56 -8.51 10.73
N HIS A 3 4.78 -8.71 12.02
CA HIS A 3 3.70 -9.09 12.94
C HIS A 3 2.93 -7.83 13.34
N THR A 4 1.61 -7.94 13.41
CA THR A 4 0.73 -6.84 13.76
C THR A 4 -0.02 -7.25 15.02
N PHE A 5 0.09 -6.43 16.06
CA PHE A 5 -0.54 -6.65 17.35
C PHE A 5 -1.45 -5.46 17.66
N LYS A 6 -2.66 -5.75 18.16
CA LYS A 6 -3.47 -4.74 18.83
C LYS A 6 -3.02 -4.68 20.29
N ILE A 7 -2.65 -3.49 20.74
CA ILE A 7 -2.26 -3.20 22.13
C ILE A 7 -3.39 -2.41 22.76
N CYS A 8 -3.84 -2.86 23.94
CA CYS A 8 -4.70 -2.11 24.82
C CYS A 8 -3.93 -1.87 26.13
N ILE A 9 -3.80 -0.61 26.53
CA ILE A 9 -3.20 -0.20 27.80
C ILE A 9 -4.30 0.42 28.64
N LEU A 10 -4.53 -0.14 29.82
CA LEU A 10 -5.43 0.41 30.83
C LEU A 10 -4.64 1.39 31.70
N LEU A 11 -5.06 2.65 31.73
CA LEU A 11 -4.47 3.67 32.58
C LEU A 11 -5.21 3.67 33.93
N GLU A 12 -4.57 3.13 34.96
CA GLU A 12 -5.17 2.89 36.29
C GLU A 12 -5.77 4.15 36.94
N GLU A 13 -5.22 5.33 36.64
CA GLU A 13 -5.67 6.58 37.29
C GLU A 13 -7.05 7.06 36.81
N ASN A 14 -7.48 6.71 35.58
CA ASN A 14 -8.70 7.26 34.96
C ASN A 14 -9.63 6.22 34.31
N GLU A 15 -9.34 4.92 34.44
CA GLU A 15 -10.03 3.83 33.69
C GLU A 15 -10.05 4.05 32.16
N GLU A 16 -9.13 4.86 31.63
CA GLU A 16 -9.05 5.13 30.20
C GLU A 16 -8.29 4.01 29.48
N GLU A 17 -8.89 3.53 28.39
CA GLU A 17 -8.26 2.58 27.47
C GLU A 17 -7.49 3.31 26.36
N PHE A 18 -6.18 3.10 26.31
CA PHE A 18 -5.37 3.48 25.17
C PHE A 18 -5.22 2.30 24.20
N ASN A 19 -5.78 2.45 23.01
CA ASN A 19 -5.74 1.43 21.96
C ASN A 19 -4.75 1.84 20.85
N ALA A 20 -3.85 0.93 20.48
CA ALA A 20 -2.86 1.14 19.43
C ALA A 20 -2.58 -0.13 18.62
N ILE A 21 -2.00 0.04 17.43
CA ILE A 21 -1.49 -1.05 16.61
C ILE A 21 0.03 -1.00 16.61
N LEU A 22 0.65 -2.09 17.06
CA LEU A 22 2.09 -2.30 16.98
C LEU A 22 2.41 -3.21 15.78
N LYS A 23 3.13 -2.67 14.81
CA LYS A 23 3.74 -3.44 13.72
C LYS A 23 5.22 -3.67 14.05
N VAL A 24 5.61 -4.93 14.24
CA VAL A 24 7.00 -5.35 14.42
C VAL A 24 7.49 -6.03 13.15
N THR A 25 8.59 -5.58 12.58
CA THR A 25 9.08 -6.17 11.33
C THR A 25 9.55 -7.61 11.55
N THR A 26 9.36 -8.49 10.56
CA THR A 26 9.83 -9.88 10.63
C THR A 26 10.13 -10.47 9.26
N THR A 27 11.09 -11.39 9.20
CA THR A 27 11.38 -12.27 8.07
C THR A 27 10.62 -13.59 8.15
N GLN A 28 10.13 -13.98 9.32
CA GLN A 28 9.54 -15.31 9.61
C GLN A 28 8.30 -15.60 8.76
N LYS A 29 7.47 -14.59 8.47
CA LYS A 29 6.29 -14.75 7.61
C LYS A 29 6.66 -15.17 6.17
N LEU A 30 7.88 -14.90 5.72
CA LEU A 30 8.36 -15.18 4.37
C LEU A 30 9.18 -16.48 4.28
N GLU A 31 9.85 -16.90 5.35
CA GLU A 31 10.50 -18.22 5.45
C GLU A 31 9.51 -19.36 5.18
N ARG A 32 8.24 -19.19 5.56
CA ARG A 32 7.14 -20.11 5.24
C ARG A 32 6.93 -20.35 3.74
N PHE A 33 7.33 -19.41 2.89
CA PHE A 33 7.11 -19.48 1.45
C PHE A 33 8.32 -19.99 0.66
N ARG A 34 9.53 -20.01 1.26
CA ARG A 34 10.78 -20.48 0.63
C ARG A 34 11.77 -21.06 1.66
N PRO A 35 11.46 -22.21 2.30
CA PRO A 35 12.37 -22.79 3.28
C PRO A 35 13.68 -23.26 2.63
N GLY A 36 14.82 -22.83 3.17
CA GLY A 36 16.15 -23.38 2.86
C GLY A 36 16.97 -22.69 1.75
N GLU A 37 16.47 -21.63 1.10
CA GLU A 37 17.19 -20.94 0.02
C GLU A 37 17.93 -19.68 0.51
N ILE A 38 19.24 -19.78 0.76
CA ILE A 38 20.09 -18.68 1.27
C ILE A 38 20.07 -17.45 0.34
N LYS A 39 20.16 -17.63 -0.99
CA LYS A 39 20.11 -16.52 -1.95
C LYS A 39 18.74 -15.84 -2.00
N ALA A 40 17.67 -16.61 -1.79
CA ALA A 40 16.33 -16.05 -1.68
C ALA A 40 16.19 -15.24 -0.38
N PHE A 41 16.77 -15.72 0.72
CA PHE A 41 16.76 -15.04 2.01
C PHE A 41 17.41 -13.66 1.98
N ASP A 42 18.59 -13.51 1.37
CA ASP A 42 19.28 -12.21 1.27
C ASP A 42 18.50 -11.19 0.44
N LYS A 43 17.94 -11.61 -0.70
CA LYS A 43 17.11 -10.75 -1.56
C LYS A 43 15.82 -10.36 -0.83
N VAL A 44 15.18 -11.30 -0.14
CA VAL A 44 13.96 -11.08 0.62
C VAL A 44 14.19 -10.13 1.80
N SER A 45 15.26 -10.33 2.58
CA SER A 45 15.59 -9.46 3.71
C SER A 45 15.89 -8.03 3.26
N SER A 46 16.54 -7.87 2.10
CA SER A 46 16.79 -6.54 1.53
C SER A 46 15.48 -5.83 1.14
N VAL A 47 14.54 -6.55 0.51
CA VAL A 47 13.21 -5.99 0.15
C VAL A 47 12.39 -5.64 1.39
N ILE A 48 12.37 -6.52 2.41
CA ILE A 48 11.69 -6.25 3.68
C ILE A 48 12.28 -4.99 4.33
N PHE A 49 13.60 -4.90 4.38
CA PHE A 49 14.28 -3.75 4.96
C PHE A 49 13.89 -2.46 4.24
N GLU A 50 13.88 -2.44 2.91
CA GLU A 50 13.43 -1.27 2.14
C GLU A 50 11.99 -0.87 2.46
N PHE A 51 11.07 -1.83 2.59
CA PHE A 51 9.68 -1.53 2.87
C PHE A 51 9.50 -0.95 4.27
N CYS A 52 10.27 -1.41 5.24
CA CYS A 52 10.25 -0.86 6.58
C CYS A 52 10.89 0.52 6.68
N GLN A 53 11.95 0.78 5.92
CA GLN A 53 12.50 2.14 5.81
C GLN A 53 11.51 3.08 5.13
N ALA A 54 10.83 2.64 4.07
CA ALA A 54 9.83 3.44 3.37
C ALA A 54 8.60 3.73 4.25
N GLU A 55 8.15 2.75 5.04
CA GLU A 55 7.08 2.96 6.03
C GLU A 55 7.51 3.97 7.10
N ALA A 56 8.73 3.84 7.62
CA ALA A 56 9.25 4.80 8.58
C ALA A 56 9.39 6.21 7.99
N ASP A 57 9.88 6.33 6.76
CA ASP A 57 9.96 7.61 6.04
C ASP A 57 8.57 8.24 5.86
N PHE A 58 7.54 7.46 5.56
CA PHE A 58 6.17 7.98 5.49
C PHE A 58 5.74 8.60 6.82
N TYR A 59 5.88 7.85 7.92
CA TYR A 59 5.42 8.29 9.23
C TYR A 59 6.21 9.47 9.80
N GLU A 60 7.54 9.49 9.63
CA GLU A 60 8.39 10.56 10.17
C GLU A 60 8.39 11.81 9.28
N LEU A 61 8.32 11.67 7.95
CA LEU A 61 8.59 12.77 7.02
C LEU A 61 7.33 13.24 6.30
N ALA A 62 6.47 12.35 5.82
CA ALA A 62 5.31 12.73 5.01
C ALA A 62 4.05 13.00 5.86
N LEU A 63 3.75 12.10 6.81
CA LEU A 63 2.55 12.17 7.65
C LEU A 63 2.39 13.54 8.35
N PRO A 64 3.42 14.17 8.95
CA PRO A 64 3.27 15.47 9.60
C PRO A 64 2.74 16.58 8.69
N HIS A 65 3.01 16.50 7.38
CA HIS A 65 2.48 17.45 6.41
C HIS A 65 1.00 17.16 6.10
N PHE A 66 0.63 15.89 5.96
CA PHE A 66 -0.76 15.50 5.70
C PHE A 66 -1.69 15.77 6.87
N LEU A 67 -1.21 15.64 8.11
CA LEU A 67 -2.00 15.91 9.31
C LEU A 67 -2.37 17.40 9.48
N LYS A 68 -1.77 18.32 8.69
CA LYS A 68 -2.18 19.74 8.64
C LYS A 68 -3.53 19.91 7.95
N ASP A 69 -3.91 18.99 7.05
CA ASP A 69 -5.23 18.96 6.43
C ASP A 69 -6.21 18.21 7.33
N LYS A 70 -7.27 18.89 7.77
CA LYS A 70 -8.26 18.34 8.71
C LYS A 70 -9.02 17.13 8.15
N GLU A 71 -9.16 17.01 6.83
CA GLU A 71 -9.83 15.88 6.21
C GLU A 71 -8.90 14.68 6.11
N LEU A 72 -7.63 14.90 5.73
CA LEU A 72 -6.63 13.82 5.70
C LEU A 72 -6.32 13.31 7.12
N ALA A 73 -6.26 14.20 8.12
CA ALA A 73 -6.04 13.83 9.52
C ALA A 73 -7.12 12.89 10.09
N LYS A 74 -8.32 12.85 9.49
CA LYS A 74 -9.39 11.92 9.92
C LYS A 74 -9.13 10.49 9.46
N ILE A 75 -8.47 10.31 8.32
CA ILE A 75 -8.32 9.01 7.63
C ILE A 75 -6.90 8.44 7.69
N LEU A 76 -5.92 9.19 8.17
CA LEU A 76 -4.56 8.71 8.38
C LEU A 76 -4.34 8.38 9.86
N PRO A 77 -3.71 7.23 10.18
CA PRO A 77 -3.41 6.89 11.57
C PRO A 77 -2.34 7.82 12.13
N LYS A 78 -2.50 8.25 13.38
CA LYS A 78 -1.44 8.96 14.11
C LYS A 78 -0.26 8.03 14.41
N LEU A 79 0.94 8.59 14.43
CA LEU A 79 2.14 7.93 14.92
C LEU A 79 2.30 8.18 16.42
N TYR A 80 2.50 7.13 17.21
CA TYR A 80 2.79 7.22 18.64
C TYR A 80 4.27 6.97 18.95
N ALA A 81 4.86 5.95 18.31
CA ALA A 81 6.28 5.66 18.45
C ALA A 81 6.82 4.95 17.21
N LEU A 82 8.10 5.16 16.92
CA LEU A 82 8.78 4.53 15.81
C LEU A 82 10.20 4.15 16.20
N ARG A 83 10.64 2.97 15.74
CA ARG A 83 12.04 2.58 15.74
C ARG A 83 12.40 1.98 14.39
N ARG A 84 13.43 2.52 13.75
CA ARG A 84 13.96 1.95 12.51
C ARG A 84 14.71 0.65 12.79
N SER A 85 14.58 -0.30 11.88
CA SER A 85 15.50 -1.43 11.82
C SER A 85 16.91 -0.89 11.55
N PRO A 86 17.94 -1.26 12.34
CA PRO A 86 19.30 -0.74 12.15
C PRO A 86 19.91 -1.13 10.80
N ASP A 87 19.64 -2.37 10.38
CA ASP A 87 20.14 -2.96 9.14
C ASP A 87 19.26 -4.12 8.71
N LYS A 88 19.58 -4.72 7.56
CA LYS A 88 18.85 -5.86 6.96
C LYS A 88 19.01 -7.20 7.72
N ILE A 89 19.93 -7.29 8.67
CA ILE A 89 20.14 -8.48 9.51
C ILE A 89 19.30 -8.34 10.78
N GLN A 90 19.24 -7.14 11.35
CA GLN A 90 18.54 -6.81 12.59
C GLN A 90 17.16 -6.21 12.32
N ILE A 91 16.47 -6.74 11.31
CA ILE A 91 15.17 -6.24 10.84
C ILE A 91 14.14 -6.21 11.98
N GLU A 92 14.12 -7.24 12.83
CA GLU A 92 13.13 -7.40 13.92
C GLU A 92 13.26 -6.36 15.04
N LYS A 93 14.34 -5.56 15.07
CA LYS A 93 14.47 -4.43 16.00
C LYS A 93 13.65 -3.21 15.57
N GLY A 94 13.10 -3.22 14.36
CA GLY A 94 12.24 -2.15 13.85
C GLY A 94 10.78 -2.34 14.23
N PHE A 95 10.11 -1.25 14.60
CA PHE A 95 8.68 -1.24 14.85
C PHE A 95 8.05 0.12 14.57
N VAL A 96 6.73 0.08 14.38
CA VAL A 96 5.87 1.26 14.30
C VAL A 96 4.67 1.04 15.23
N LEU A 97 4.41 2.00 16.11
CA LEU A 97 3.25 2.06 16.99
C LEU A 97 2.35 3.21 16.53
N ILE A 98 1.14 2.88 16.10
CA ILE A 98 0.20 3.81 15.46
C ILE A 98 -1.20 3.70 16.05
N GLU A 99 -2.03 4.70 15.76
CA GLU A 99 -3.45 4.73 16.10
C GLU A 99 -4.19 3.47 15.59
N ASP A 100 -4.98 2.86 16.48
CA ASP A 100 -5.95 1.84 16.08
C ASP A 100 -7.14 2.50 15.38
N MET A 101 -7.26 2.31 14.08
CA MET A 101 -8.32 2.91 13.26
C MET A 101 -9.61 2.06 13.21
N SER A 102 -9.67 0.91 13.89
CA SER A 102 -10.83 -0.01 13.82
C SER A 102 -12.12 0.60 14.36
N TYR A 103 -12.05 1.63 15.20
CA TYR A 103 -13.25 2.33 15.69
C TYR A 103 -13.90 3.23 14.62
N LYS A 104 -13.20 3.56 13.53
CA LYS A 104 -13.69 4.43 12.46
C LYS A 104 -14.38 3.70 11.32
N GLY A 105 -14.16 2.39 11.19
CA GLY A 105 -14.71 1.60 10.10
C GLY A 105 -14.16 0.19 10.06
N ILE A 106 -14.57 -0.56 9.05
CA ILE A 106 -14.19 -1.95 8.87
C ILE A 106 -13.52 -2.16 7.51
N SER A 107 -12.68 -3.20 7.44
CA SER A 107 -12.20 -3.69 6.15
C SER A 107 -13.38 -4.23 5.34
N PRO A 108 -13.46 -3.91 4.04
CA PRO A 108 -14.47 -4.46 3.15
C PRO A 108 -14.25 -5.96 2.93
N ASN A 109 -15.30 -6.67 2.52
CA ASN A 109 -15.19 -8.04 2.07
C ASN A 109 -14.52 -8.08 0.68
N ILE A 110 -13.26 -8.53 0.63
CA ILE A 110 -12.47 -8.58 -0.61
C ILE A 110 -13.05 -9.55 -1.66
N TYR A 111 -13.87 -10.52 -1.27
CA TYR A 111 -14.49 -11.47 -2.20
C TYR A 111 -15.69 -10.86 -2.93
N GLU A 112 -16.46 -10.00 -2.25
CA GLU A 112 -17.56 -9.25 -2.84
C GLU A 112 -17.03 -8.09 -3.69
N GLY A 113 -15.92 -7.49 -3.23
CA GLY A 113 -15.34 -6.29 -3.80
C GLY A 113 -16.07 -5.03 -3.36
N LEU A 114 -15.42 -3.90 -3.62
CA LEU A 114 -15.92 -2.57 -3.32
C LEU A 114 -17.12 -2.23 -4.21
N ASN A 115 -18.13 -1.62 -3.60
CA ASN A 115 -19.25 -1.03 -4.33
C ASN A 115 -18.84 0.33 -4.96
N ASN A 116 -19.73 0.89 -5.78
CA ASN A 116 -19.44 2.14 -6.49
C ASN A 116 -19.19 3.33 -5.55
N GLU A 117 -19.92 3.43 -4.43
CA GLU A 117 -19.78 4.54 -3.48
C GLU A 117 -18.45 4.46 -2.72
N GLN A 118 -18.05 3.26 -2.30
CA GLN A 118 -16.75 3.01 -1.70
C GLN A 118 -15.61 3.38 -2.65
N ILE A 119 -15.69 2.99 -3.93
CA ILE A 119 -14.66 3.35 -4.94
C ILE A 119 -14.61 4.85 -5.15
N LYS A 120 -15.75 5.53 -5.31
CA LYS A 120 -15.80 6.98 -5.47
C LYS A 120 -15.20 7.69 -4.25
N SER A 121 -15.54 7.22 -3.05
CA SER A 121 -14.98 7.76 -1.80
C SER A 121 -13.47 7.56 -1.72
N ALA A 122 -12.98 6.36 -2.04
CA ALA A 122 -11.56 6.02 -2.03
C ALA A 122 -10.77 6.85 -3.04
N ILE A 123 -11.27 6.98 -4.28
CA ILE A 123 -10.65 7.81 -5.31
C ILE A 123 -10.60 9.27 -4.88
N LEU A 124 -11.70 9.82 -4.35
CA LEU A 124 -11.74 11.22 -3.89
C LEU A 124 -10.68 11.49 -2.81
N GLN A 125 -10.58 10.64 -1.79
CA GLN A 125 -9.61 10.82 -0.71
C GLN A 125 -8.17 10.61 -1.20
N LEU A 126 -7.94 9.63 -2.06
CA LEU A 126 -6.64 9.42 -2.71
C LEU A 126 -6.23 10.63 -3.56
N SER A 127 -7.17 11.28 -4.26
CA SER A 127 -6.92 12.52 -5.01
C SER A 127 -6.51 13.67 -4.11
N LYS A 128 -7.17 13.83 -2.96
CA LYS A 128 -6.78 14.83 -1.96
C LYS A 128 -5.38 14.56 -1.41
N LEU A 129 -5.07 13.30 -1.12
CA LEU A 129 -3.76 12.89 -0.63
C LEU A 129 -2.66 13.13 -1.69
N HIS A 130 -2.87 12.71 -2.92
CA HIS A 130 -1.94 12.96 -4.03
C HIS A 130 -1.73 14.46 -4.26
N ALA A 131 -2.80 15.26 -4.29
CA ALA A 131 -2.68 16.72 -4.43
C ALA A 131 -1.95 17.35 -3.24
N SER A 132 -2.21 16.91 -2.01
CA SER A 132 -1.48 17.38 -0.82
C SER A 132 0.00 17.02 -0.90
N SER A 133 0.34 15.86 -1.46
CA SER A 133 1.73 15.42 -1.60
C SER A 133 2.54 16.27 -2.59
N MET A 134 1.90 16.96 -3.53
CA MET A 134 2.57 17.91 -4.42
C MET A 134 3.12 19.13 -3.67
N LEU A 135 2.63 19.39 -2.45
CA LEU A 135 3.10 20.46 -1.58
C LEU A 135 4.22 19.99 -0.65
N LEU A 136 4.64 18.72 -0.72
CA LEU A 136 5.77 18.23 0.05
C LEU A 136 7.08 18.85 -0.48
N PRO A 137 8.02 19.20 0.41
CA PRO A 137 9.33 19.63 0.00
C PRO A 137 10.02 18.59 -0.89
N SER A 138 10.77 19.06 -1.90
CA SER A 138 11.36 18.20 -2.92
C SER A 138 12.33 17.16 -2.34
N GLU A 139 13.03 17.52 -1.27
CA GLU A 139 13.93 16.65 -0.52
C GLU A 139 13.23 15.51 0.20
N ILE A 140 11.96 15.70 0.61
CA ILE A 140 11.13 14.65 1.19
C ILE A 140 10.68 13.69 0.09
N ILE A 141 10.12 14.21 -1.01
CA ILE A 141 9.65 13.39 -2.14
C ILE A 141 10.77 12.52 -2.72
N LYS A 142 12.00 13.05 -2.84
CA LYS A 142 13.16 12.30 -3.37
C LYS A 142 13.55 11.09 -2.51
N LYS A 143 13.20 11.04 -1.23
CA LYS A 143 13.46 9.86 -0.37
C LYS A 143 12.56 8.69 -0.73
N PHE A 144 11.38 8.94 -1.28
CA PHE A 144 10.43 7.91 -1.66
C PHE A 144 10.77 7.30 -3.04
N ASN A 145 11.94 6.69 -3.14
CA ASN A 145 12.42 5.99 -4.33
C ASN A 145 12.58 4.49 -4.04
N LEU A 146 11.50 3.73 -4.19
CA LEU A 146 11.52 2.28 -4.03
C LEU A 146 12.09 1.60 -5.27
N GLN A 147 13.36 1.20 -5.21
CA GLN A 147 14.07 0.63 -6.36
C GLN A 147 13.62 -0.79 -6.72
N HIS A 148 13.31 -1.61 -5.71
CA HIS A 148 12.94 -3.02 -5.87
C HIS A 148 11.43 -3.27 -5.82
N TYR A 149 10.63 -2.22 -5.72
CA TYR A 149 9.19 -2.39 -5.63
C TYR A 149 8.60 -2.95 -6.94
N GLY A 150 7.89 -4.09 -6.83
CA GLY A 150 7.35 -4.81 -7.98
C GLY A 150 8.42 -5.41 -8.91
N ASP A 151 9.66 -5.60 -8.44
CA ASP A 151 10.73 -6.24 -9.19
C ASP A 151 10.70 -7.76 -8.98
N ILE A 152 10.19 -8.47 -9.98
CA ILE A 152 10.08 -9.92 -10.01
C ILE A 152 11.14 -10.55 -10.92
N ARG A 153 12.19 -9.81 -11.33
CA ARG A 153 13.28 -10.35 -12.14
C ARG A 153 13.92 -11.55 -11.44
N GLY A 154 13.99 -12.67 -12.14
CA GLY A 154 14.48 -13.95 -11.62
C GLY A 154 13.48 -14.71 -10.74
N LEU A 155 12.22 -14.26 -10.67
CA LEU A 155 11.12 -14.93 -9.96
C LEU A 155 9.95 -15.30 -10.90
N GLU A 156 10.10 -15.09 -12.21
CA GLU A 156 9.02 -15.27 -13.18
C GLU A 156 8.49 -16.70 -13.20
N GLU A 157 9.37 -17.69 -13.10
CA GLU A 157 8.99 -19.11 -13.04
C GLU A 157 8.23 -19.46 -11.76
N ASP A 158 8.69 -18.96 -10.61
CA ASP A 158 8.02 -19.17 -9.33
C ASP A 158 6.60 -18.59 -9.32
N ILE A 159 6.44 -17.38 -9.88
CA ILE A 159 5.15 -16.72 -9.99
C ILE A 159 4.25 -17.49 -10.97
N LEU A 160 4.80 -17.93 -12.11
CA LEU A 160 4.06 -18.73 -13.07
C LEU A 160 3.55 -20.01 -12.41
N ASN A 161 4.40 -20.76 -11.72
CA ASN A 161 4.03 -22.00 -11.04
C ASN A 161 2.91 -21.77 -10.02
N ARG A 162 2.96 -20.68 -9.25
CA ARG A 162 1.87 -20.30 -8.33
C ARG A 162 0.55 -20.05 -9.05
N VAL A 163 0.57 -19.38 -10.20
CA VAL A 163 -0.63 -19.12 -11.00
C VAL A 163 -1.19 -20.43 -11.59
N LEU A 164 -0.33 -21.32 -12.09
CA LEU A 164 -0.76 -22.60 -12.64
C LEU A 164 -1.33 -23.54 -11.57
N ASN A 165 -0.81 -23.48 -10.33
CA ASN A 165 -1.31 -24.25 -9.19
C ASN A 165 -2.72 -23.84 -8.73
N ILE A 166 -3.28 -22.74 -9.24
CA ILE A 166 -4.71 -22.42 -9.06
C ILE A 166 -5.60 -23.47 -9.75
N GLY A 167 -5.06 -24.22 -10.72
CA GLY A 167 -5.78 -25.31 -11.40
C GLY A 167 -6.82 -24.85 -12.42
N SER A 168 -6.82 -23.57 -12.79
CA SER A 168 -7.70 -23.05 -13.83
C SER A 168 -7.23 -23.49 -15.22
N SER A 169 -8.12 -24.12 -15.98
CA SER A 169 -7.86 -24.51 -17.38
C SER A 169 -7.41 -23.32 -18.24
N TYR A 170 -7.92 -22.12 -17.95
CA TYR A 170 -7.52 -20.88 -18.62
C TYR A 170 -6.02 -20.60 -18.44
N PHE A 171 -5.49 -20.68 -17.22
CA PHE A 171 -4.07 -20.40 -17.00
C PHE A 171 -3.17 -21.49 -17.57
N LEU A 172 -3.60 -22.75 -17.50
CA LEU A 172 -2.86 -23.89 -18.04
C LEU A 172 -2.68 -23.78 -19.56
N CYS A 173 -3.75 -23.49 -20.31
CA CYS A 173 -3.63 -23.38 -21.78
C CYS A 173 -2.90 -22.10 -22.24
N HIS A 174 -2.79 -21.08 -21.39
CA HIS A 174 -2.10 -19.81 -21.71
C HIS A 174 -0.71 -19.67 -21.05
N GLN A 175 -0.14 -20.74 -20.47
CA GLN A 175 1.13 -20.70 -19.74
C GLN A 175 2.26 -19.97 -20.49
N LYS A 176 2.44 -20.26 -21.78
CA LYS A 176 3.50 -19.63 -22.61
C LYS A 176 3.32 -18.12 -22.73
N ILE A 177 2.08 -17.66 -22.90
CA ILE A 177 1.73 -16.24 -23.01
C ILE A 177 1.94 -15.55 -21.66
N LEU A 178 1.50 -16.20 -20.57
CA LEU A 178 1.70 -15.69 -19.21
C LEU A 178 3.19 -15.53 -18.89
N PHE A 179 4.01 -16.53 -19.21
CA PHE A 179 5.45 -16.44 -18.99
C PHE A 179 6.10 -15.32 -19.79
N ALA A 180 5.76 -15.19 -21.08
CA ALA A 180 6.23 -14.09 -21.92
C ALA A 180 5.81 -12.72 -21.37
N PHE A 181 4.58 -12.62 -20.84
CA PHE A 181 4.09 -11.41 -20.18
C PHE A 181 4.90 -11.09 -18.92
N LEU A 182 5.08 -12.06 -18.01
CA LEU A 182 5.87 -11.88 -16.79
C LEU A 182 7.29 -11.44 -17.11
N LYS A 183 7.96 -12.08 -18.07
CA LYS A 183 9.32 -11.73 -18.50
C LYS A 183 9.40 -10.31 -19.09
N LYS A 184 8.38 -9.88 -19.82
CA LYS A 184 8.31 -8.54 -20.41
C LYS A 184 7.96 -7.47 -19.38
N HIS A 185 7.19 -7.82 -18.35
CA HIS A 185 6.62 -6.92 -17.36
C HIS A 185 7.08 -7.30 -15.93
N ASN A 186 8.38 -7.62 -15.78
CA ASN A 186 8.96 -8.11 -14.53
C ASN A 186 9.42 -7.01 -13.57
N LYS A 187 9.20 -5.75 -13.90
CA LYS A 187 9.53 -4.62 -13.02
C LYS A 187 8.48 -3.53 -13.14
N LEU A 188 8.04 -3.03 -12.00
CA LEU A 188 7.19 -1.85 -11.95
C LEU A 188 7.99 -0.60 -12.34
N LYS A 189 7.38 0.27 -13.15
CA LYS A 189 7.99 1.54 -13.56
C LYS A 189 7.65 2.62 -12.54
N THR A 190 8.61 2.95 -11.68
CA THR A 190 8.49 4.00 -10.65
C THR A 190 8.91 5.38 -11.14
N ASP A 191 9.43 5.48 -12.37
CA ASP A 191 10.01 6.67 -13.00
C ASP A 191 9.12 7.25 -14.12
N LEU A 192 7.88 6.79 -14.26
CA LEU A 192 6.98 7.23 -15.34
C LEU A 192 6.73 8.74 -15.29
N HIS A 193 6.67 9.31 -14.09
CA HIS A 193 6.53 10.75 -13.89
C HIS A 193 7.68 11.54 -14.54
N ILE A 194 8.93 11.05 -14.43
CA ILE A 194 10.10 11.63 -15.10
C ILE A 194 9.95 11.48 -16.62
N LYS A 195 9.65 10.26 -17.09
CA LYS A 195 9.54 9.95 -18.51
C LYS A 195 8.54 10.84 -19.24
N TYR A 196 7.43 11.18 -18.58
CA TYR A 196 6.35 11.97 -19.17
C TYR A 196 6.33 13.44 -18.69
N GLY A 197 7.33 13.89 -17.92
CA GLY A 197 7.38 15.27 -17.40
C GLY A 197 6.21 15.62 -16.48
N ILE A 198 5.64 14.63 -15.79
CA ILE A 198 4.51 14.81 -14.87
C ILE A 198 5.08 15.07 -13.47
N PRO A 199 4.62 16.13 -12.75
CA PRO A 199 4.99 16.33 -11.36
C PRO A 199 4.68 15.08 -10.51
N PRO A 200 5.65 14.55 -9.73
CA PRO A 200 5.40 13.37 -8.91
C PRO A 200 4.43 13.68 -7.77
N VAL A 201 3.63 12.67 -7.44
CA VAL A 201 2.87 12.59 -6.19
C VAL A 201 3.42 11.44 -5.35
N LEU A 202 3.23 11.51 -4.04
CA LEU A 202 3.49 10.40 -3.14
C LEU A 202 2.39 9.35 -3.32
N CYS A 203 2.73 8.27 -4.02
CA CYS A 203 1.86 7.12 -4.16
C CYS A 203 1.85 6.32 -2.86
N HIS A 204 0.73 5.68 -2.55
CA HIS A 204 0.64 4.68 -1.49
C HIS A 204 1.36 3.38 -1.87
N GLY A 205 1.26 3.00 -3.15
CA GLY A 205 1.87 1.81 -3.75
C GLY A 205 1.04 0.55 -3.58
N ASP A 206 0.48 0.33 -2.39
CA ASP A 206 -0.40 -0.80 -2.08
C ASP A 206 -1.83 -0.36 -1.80
N PHE A 207 -2.40 0.47 -2.68
CA PHE A 207 -3.75 1.02 -2.50
C PHE A 207 -4.82 0.05 -3.00
N TRP A 208 -5.26 -0.86 -2.13
CA TRP A 208 -6.27 -1.88 -2.42
C TRP A 208 -7.20 -2.08 -1.22
N ALA A 209 -8.32 -2.77 -1.45
CA ALA A 209 -9.43 -2.86 -0.49
C ALA A 209 -9.01 -3.31 0.93
N ASN A 210 -8.03 -4.19 1.06
CA ASN A 210 -7.58 -4.73 2.36
C ASN A 210 -6.82 -3.69 3.24
N ASN A 211 -6.35 -2.60 2.63
CA ASN A 211 -5.62 -1.52 3.31
C ASN A 211 -6.53 -0.31 3.57
N LEU A 212 -7.84 -0.45 3.37
CA LEU A 212 -8.83 0.61 3.47
C LEU A 212 -9.92 0.21 4.45
N PHE A 213 -10.29 1.13 5.34
CA PHE A 213 -11.52 0.99 6.12
C PHE A 213 -12.61 1.89 5.56
N PHE A 214 -13.84 1.38 5.60
CA PHE A 214 -15.04 2.12 5.24
C PHE A 214 -15.99 2.20 6.43
N SER A 215 -16.66 3.34 6.54
CA SER A 215 -17.70 3.57 7.55
C SER A 215 -18.96 2.78 7.20
N ASN A 216 -19.42 1.94 8.12
CA ASN A 216 -20.68 1.19 8.00
C ASN A 216 -21.91 2.08 7.85
N LYS A 217 -21.80 3.38 8.18
CA LYS A 217 -22.94 4.31 8.16
C LYS A 217 -23.18 4.91 6.78
N ASN A 218 -22.15 5.05 5.94
CA ASN A 218 -22.24 5.87 4.73
C ASN A 218 -21.23 5.52 3.64
N GLU A 219 -20.57 4.34 3.72
CA GLU A 219 -19.63 3.86 2.69
C GLU A 219 -18.43 4.79 2.43
N LYS A 220 -18.21 5.79 3.30
CA LYS A 220 -17.10 6.72 3.17
C LYS A 220 -15.82 6.07 3.67
N LEU A 221 -14.74 6.29 2.93
CA LEU A 221 -13.40 5.91 3.36
C LEU A 221 -13.09 6.57 4.71
N SER A 222 -12.73 5.76 5.69
CA SER A 222 -12.48 6.18 7.07
C SER A 222 -11.05 5.90 7.54
N ALA A 223 -10.30 5.04 6.85
CA ALA A 223 -8.87 4.86 7.09
C ALA A 223 -8.10 4.44 5.83
N ILE A 224 -6.85 4.91 5.71
CA ILE A 224 -5.84 4.40 4.77
C ILE A 224 -4.66 3.87 5.60
N LEU A 225 -4.36 2.58 5.44
CA LEU A 225 -3.42 1.84 6.27
C LEU A 225 -2.29 1.22 5.43
N ASP A 226 -1.24 0.77 6.12
CA ASP A 226 -0.15 -0.03 5.54
C ASP A 226 0.70 0.67 4.47
N TRP A 227 1.43 1.69 4.93
CA TRP A 227 2.33 2.52 4.12
C TRP A 227 3.71 1.87 3.90
N GLN A 228 3.75 0.57 3.57
CA GLN A 228 5.01 -0.16 3.34
C GLN A 228 5.60 0.02 1.92
N THR A 229 4.84 0.61 0.99
CA THR A 229 5.29 0.82 -0.41
C THR A 229 5.17 2.26 -0.96
N PRO A 230 5.33 3.31 -0.14
CA PRO A 230 5.22 4.68 -0.62
C PRO A 230 6.36 5.01 -1.58
N HIS A 231 6.03 5.61 -2.72
CA HIS A 231 7.02 6.01 -3.73
C HIS A 231 6.52 7.20 -4.55
N ALA A 232 7.46 8.00 -5.06
CA ALA A 232 7.17 9.10 -5.98
C ALA A 232 6.81 8.54 -7.36
N ASN A 233 5.61 8.83 -7.87
CA ASN A 233 5.19 8.47 -9.23
C ASN A 233 4.00 9.33 -9.69
N THR A 234 3.32 8.94 -10.77
CA THR A 234 2.16 9.65 -11.31
C THR A 234 0.85 9.48 -10.53
N GLY A 235 0.81 8.62 -9.51
CA GLY A 235 -0.41 8.29 -8.76
C GLY A 235 -1.38 7.33 -9.48
N LEU A 236 -1.20 7.09 -10.78
CA LEU A 236 -2.07 6.21 -11.56
C LEU A 236 -2.07 4.76 -11.06
N ASN A 237 -0.93 4.29 -10.55
CA ASN A 237 -0.81 2.93 -10.06
C ASN A 237 -1.74 2.65 -8.87
N ASP A 238 -1.89 3.60 -7.94
CA ASP A 238 -2.80 3.43 -6.80
C ASP A 238 -4.25 3.23 -7.25
N ILE A 239 -4.68 3.95 -8.29
CA ILE A 239 -6.05 3.87 -8.80
C ILE A 239 -6.26 2.59 -9.59
N LEU A 240 -5.32 2.26 -10.47
CA LEU A 240 -5.39 1.01 -11.22
C LEU A 240 -5.37 -0.18 -10.26
N ARG A 241 -4.53 -0.15 -9.23
CA ARG A 241 -4.50 -1.18 -8.19
C ARG A 241 -5.84 -1.29 -7.49
N LEU A 242 -6.42 -0.18 -7.02
CA LEU A 242 -7.75 -0.18 -6.40
C LEU A 242 -8.81 -0.79 -7.31
N ILE A 243 -8.87 -0.37 -8.57
CA ILE A 243 -9.92 -0.81 -9.50
C ILE A 243 -9.76 -2.28 -9.90
N PHE A 244 -8.53 -2.73 -10.19
CA PHE A 244 -8.30 -4.10 -10.66
C PHE A 244 -8.31 -5.14 -9.54
N THR A 245 -7.97 -4.76 -8.31
CA THR A 245 -7.94 -5.69 -7.16
C THR A 245 -9.13 -5.54 -6.22
N GLY A 246 -9.78 -4.38 -6.20
CA GLY A 246 -10.86 -4.06 -5.28
C GLY A 246 -12.25 -4.11 -5.87
N VAL A 247 -12.45 -4.40 -7.16
CA VAL A 247 -13.78 -4.34 -7.80
C VAL A 247 -14.06 -5.60 -8.61
N ASN A 248 -15.30 -6.09 -8.54
CA ASN A 248 -15.76 -7.16 -9.41
C ASN A 248 -15.73 -6.78 -10.91
N SER A 249 -15.69 -7.80 -11.77
CA SER A 249 -15.50 -7.61 -13.21
C SER A 249 -16.64 -6.87 -13.91
N LYS A 250 -17.89 -7.01 -13.43
CA LYS A 250 -19.07 -6.35 -14.00
C LYS A 250 -19.00 -4.84 -13.77
N LEU A 251 -18.87 -4.42 -12.51
CA LEU A 251 -18.83 -3.01 -12.14
C LEU A 251 -17.60 -2.31 -12.74
N ARG A 252 -16.43 -2.98 -12.74
CA ARG A 252 -15.23 -2.45 -13.40
C ARG A 252 -15.47 -2.15 -14.88
N LYS A 253 -16.08 -3.06 -15.65
CA LYS A 253 -16.36 -2.83 -17.09
C LYS A 253 -17.27 -1.63 -17.32
N GLU A 254 -18.25 -1.43 -16.44
CA GLU A 254 -19.23 -0.35 -16.54
C GLU A 254 -18.65 1.02 -16.17
N LYS A 255 -17.82 1.07 -15.12
CA LYS A 255 -17.45 2.33 -14.44
C LYS A 255 -15.99 2.76 -14.59
N PHE A 256 -15.14 1.92 -15.20
CA PHE A 256 -13.69 2.17 -15.30
C PHE A 256 -13.34 3.60 -15.75
N TRP A 257 -13.91 4.05 -16.87
CA TRP A 257 -13.57 5.37 -17.43
C TRP A 257 -14.13 6.52 -16.59
N GLU A 258 -15.32 6.37 -16.01
CA GLU A 258 -15.91 7.34 -15.07
C GLU A 258 -14.94 7.59 -13.90
N TRP A 259 -14.41 6.53 -13.31
CA TRP A 259 -13.48 6.60 -12.19
C TRP A 259 -12.14 7.23 -12.56
N ILE A 260 -11.58 6.88 -13.71
CA ILE A 260 -10.31 7.45 -14.19
C ILE A 260 -10.46 8.95 -14.45
N VAL A 261 -11.55 9.39 -15.10
CA VAL A 261 -11.80 10.81 -15.36
C VAL A 261 -11.97 11.60 -14.07
N SER A 262 -12.76 11.08 -13.12
CA SER A 262 -12.98 11.77 -11.83
C SER A 262 -11.70 12.04 -11.05
N LYS A 263 -10.68 11.18 -11.16
CA LYS A 263 -9.36 11.44 -10.58
C LYS A 263 -8.73 12.69 -11.18
N VAL A 264 -8.67 12.73 -12.51
CA VAL A 264 -7.95 13.76 -13.26
C VAL A 264 -8.58 15.12 -12.97
N GLU A 265 -9.92 15.20 -12.95
CA GLU A 265 -10.65 16.42 -12.62
C GLU A 265 -10.30 16.98 -11.23
N VAL A 266 -10.16 16.12 -10.22
CA VAL A 266 -9.78 16.58 -8.86
C VAL A 266 -8.34 17.10 -8.82
N LEU A 267 -7.43 16.50 -9.57
CA LEU A 267 -6.04 16.96 -9.63
C LEU A 267 -5.88 18.27 -10.42
N SER A 268 -6.71 18.51 -11.42
CA SER A 268 -6.65 19.72 -12.26
C SER A 268 -7.25 20.98 -11.62
N ASN A 269 -8.02 20.84 -10.55
CA ASN A 269 -8.75 21.94 -9.89
C ASN A 269 -8.02 22.54 -8.66
N LYS A 270 -6.72 22.25 -8.47
CA LYS A 270 -5.87 22.78 -7.40
C LYS A 270 -4.61 23.41 -7.97
#